data_AF-A0AA41PXE6-F1
#
_entry.id   AF-A0AA41PXE6-F1
#
_cell.length_a   1.000
_cell.length_b   1.000
_cell.length_c   1.000
_cell.angle_alpha   90.00
_cell.angle_beta   90.00
_cell.angle_gamma   90.00
#
_symmetry.space_group_name_H-M   'P 1'
#
loop_
_entity.id
_entity.type
_entity.pdbx_description
1 polymer ?
#
loop_
_entity_poly.entity_id
_entity_poly.type
_entity_poly.pdbx_seq_one_letter_code
_entity_poly.pdbx_strand_id
1 'polypeptide(L)'
;MTAGEVGEALDCPSATSSRSQLRSQEAIAEQFHHIGVTAYYSGDGRLACVAVDASDGPQVTLDGVSLVGCVPSELTDWICDHTEAQGLELSWTHEGNASVRDLGLIMRVQRAGDVVLSRPLFMIHEWAMGVWEHVPDTEWRTF
;
A
#
# COMPACT_ATOMS: atom_id res chain seq x y z
N MET A 1 4.34 15.28 -4.06
CA MET A 1 5.16 15.06 -2.87
C MET A 1 6.47 14.39 -3.30
N THR A 2 7.61 14.93 -2.90
CA THR A 2 8.97 14.45 -3.19
C THR A 2 9.52 13.65 -2.01
N ALA A 3 10.67 12.99 -2.17
CA ALA A 3 11.34 12.26 -1.09
C ALA A 3 11.57 13.11 0.17
N GLY A 4 12.09 14.33 0.00
CA GLY A 4 12.32 15.26 1.12
C GLY A 4 11.02 15.64 1.84
N GLU A 5 9.95 15.92 1.09
CA GLU A 5 8.64 16.26 1.68
C GLU A 5 8.02 15.08 2.43
N VAL A 6 8.22 13.84 1.95
CA VAL A 6 7.76 12.63 2.66
C VAL A 6 8.54 12.44 3.96
N GLY A 7 9.86 12.54 3.93
CA GLY A 7 10.69 12.41 5.14
C GLY A 7 10.35 13.46 6.20
N GLU A 8 10.07 14.70 5.78
CA GLU A 8 9.59 15.76 6.68
C GLU A 8 8.20 15.44 7.25
N ALA A 9 7.25 15.01 6.41
CA ALA A 9 5.90 14.67 6.86
C ALA A 9 5.85 13.48 7.84
N LEU A 10 6.83 12.58 7.76
CA LEU A 10 6.95 11.42 8.63
C LEU A 10 7.81 11.69 9.88
N ASP A 11 8.32 12.91 10.06
CA ASP A 11 9.33 13.25 11.08
C ASP A 11 10.53 12.29 11.06
N CYS A 12 10.86 11.73 9.89
CA CYS A 12 11.84 10.67 9.71
C CYS A 12 12.68 10.93 8.44
N PRO A 13 13.84 11.59 8.57
CA PRO A 13 14.67 11.94 7.41
C PRO A 13 15.54 10.78 6.91
N SER A 14 15.57 9.65 7.64
CA SER A 14 16.41 8.49 7.30
C SER A 14 15.58 7.39 6.66
N ALA A 15 15.82 7.16 5.38
CA ALA A 15 15.27 6.04 4.65
C ALA A 15 16.36 5.25 3.92
N THR A 16 16.13 3.96 3.72
CA THR A 16 16.95 3.14 2.84
C THR A 16 16.36 3.20 1.43
N SER A 17 17.10 3.77 0.48
CA SER A 17 16.67 3.82 -0.92
C SER A 17 17.05 2.55 -1.66
N SER A 18 16.13 2.02 -2.46
CA SER A 18 16.37 0.89 -3.36
C SER A 18 15.66 1.13 -4.69
N ARG A 19 16.11 0.43 -5.75
CA ARG A 19 15.42 0.47 -7.04
C ARG A 19 14.22 -0.46 -7.01
N SER A 20 13.12 0.02 -7.58
CA SER A 20 11.89 -0.75 -7.81
C SER A 20 11.41 -0.51 -9.24
N GLN A 21 10.32 -1.16 -9.62
CA GLN A 21 9.66 -0.94 -10.90
C GLN A 21 8.17 -0.65 -10.68
N LEU A 22 7.67 0.35 -11.41
CA LEU A 22 6.25 0.74 -11.50
C LEU A 22 5.90 0.78 -13.00
N ARG A 23 4.94 0.00 -13.51
CA ARG A 23 4.63 -0.11 -14.97
C ARG A 23 5.85 -0.47 -15.84
N SER A 24 6.78 -1.29 -15.36
CA SER A 24 8.05 -1.54 -16.06
C SER A 24 8.92 -0.28 -16.26
N GLN A 25 8.62 0.82 -15.57
CA GLN A 25 9.45 2.02 -15.47
C GLN A 25 10.25 1.98 -14.17
N GLU A 26 11.41 2.62 -14.17
CA GLU A 26 12.21 2.75 -12.96
C GLU A 26 11.45 3.56 -11.90
N ALA A 27 11.50 3.05 -10.68
CA ALA A 27 10.98 3.69 -9.49
C ALA A 27 12.03 3.64 -8.38
N ILE A 28 11.96 4.58 -7.45
CA ILE A 28 12.76 4.55 -6.23
C ILE A 28 11.83 4.18 -5.08
N ALA A 29 12.25 3.20 -4.28
CA ALA A 29 11.58 2.85 -3.03
C ALA A 29 12.41 3.36 -1.85
N GLU A 30 11.82 4.14 -0.96
CA GLU A 30 12.43 4.58 0.29
C GLU A 30 11.75 3.90 1.47
N GLN A 31 12.54 3.12 2.23
CA GLN A 31 12.06 2.38 3.39
C GLN A 31 12.39 3.14 4.67
N PHE A 32 11.34 3.58 5.36
CA PHE A 32 11.41 4.25 6.66
C PHE A 32 11.25 3.20 7.76
N HIS A 33 12.32 2.45 8.03
CA HIS A 33 12.30 1.28 8.92
C HIS A 33 11.75 1.57 10.33
N HIS A 34 12.03 2.75 10.88
CA HIS A 34 11.59 3.11 12.24
C HIS A 34 10.08 3.20 12.41
N ILE A 35 9.34 3.36 11.31
CA ILE A 35 7.88 3.53 11.32
C ILE A 35 7.16 2.51 10.44
N GLY A 36 7.87 1.55 9.83
CA GLY A 36 7.27 0.53 8.97
C GLY A 36 6.52 1.09 7.76
N VAL A 37 7.08 2.08 7.06
CA VAL A 37 6.49 2.67 5.85
C VAL A 37 7.49 2.59 4.69
N THR A 38 7.00 2.20 3.51
CA THR A 38 7.75 2.30 2.26
C THR A 38 7.06 3.28 1.33
N ALA A 39 7.78 4.31 0.89
CA ALA A 39 7.30 5.25 -0.12
C ALA A 39 7.95 4.92 -1.48
N TYR A 40 7.14 4.93 -2.53
CA TYR A 40 7.57 4.67 -3.90
C TYR A 40 7.42 5.93 -4.73
N TYR A 41 8.48 6.30 -5.44
CA TYR A 41 8.54 7.48 -6.31
C TYR A 41 8.65 7.04 -7.76
N SER A 42 7.86 7.67 -8.64
CA SER A 42 7.96 7.51 -10.10
C SER A 42 9.26 8.12 -10.64
N GLY A 43 9.58 7.84 -11.91
CA GLY A 43 10.81 8.34 -12.55
C GLY A 43 10.95 9.87 -12.62
N ASP A 44 9.88 10.62 -12.39
CA ASP A 44 9.88 12.09 -12.24
C ASP A 44 10.11 12.55 -10.80
N GLY A 45 10.37 11.63 -9.86
CA GLY A 45 10.65 11.90 -8.45
C GLY A 45 9.43 12.22 -7.60
N ARG A 46 8.22 11.96 -8.11
CA ARG A 46 6.97 12.18 -7.37
C ARG A 46 6.52 10.91 -6.67
N LEU A 47 5.98 11.06 -5.46
CA LEU A 47 5.32 9.99 -4.74
C LEU A 47 4.24 9.39 -5.63
N ALA A 48 4.23 8.07 -5.75
CA ALA A 48 3.28 7.31 -6.56
C ALA A 48 2.51 6.29 -5.71
N CYS A 49 3.18 5.73 -4.70
CA CYS A 49 2.61 4.69 -3.86
C CYS A 49 3.22 4.72 -2.45
N VAL A 50 2.43 4.35 -1.45
CA VAL A 50 2.84 4.18 -0.06
C VAL A 50 2.38 2.83 0.44
N ALA A 51 3.29 2.06 1.02
CA ALA A 51 3.02 0.75 1.58
C ALA A 51 3.27 0.79 3.09
N VAL A 52 2.31 0.26 3.86
CA VAL A 52 2.41 0.18 5.33
C VAL A 52 2.79 -1.25 5.71
N ASP A 53 3.78 -1.43 6.57
CA ASP A 53 4.16 -2.76 7.06
C ASP A 53 3.07 -3.35 7.96
N ALA A 54 2.79 -4.65 7.83
CA ALA A 54 1.71 -5.30 8.57
C ALA A 54 2.00 -5.46 10.09
N SER A 55 3.26 -5.41 10.50
CA SER A 55 3.71 -5.65 11.88
C SER A 55 4.24 -4.39 12.55
N ASP A 56 5.08 -3.64 11.85
CA ASP A 56 5.79 -2.48 12.39
C ASP A 56 5.22 -1.14 11.90
N GLY A 57 4.25 -1.19 10.97
CA GLY A 57 3.64 -0.01 10.38
C GLY A 57 2.62 0.68 11.30
N PRO A 58 2.29 1.95 11.02
CA PRO A 58 1.22 2.65 11.72
C PRO A 58 -0.12 1.93 11.55
N GLN A 59 -0.98 2.00 12.57
CA GLN A 59 -2.36 1.58 12.42
C GLN A 59 -3.11 2.54 11.51
N VAL A 60 -3.68 2.00 10.44
CA VAL A 60 -4.52 2.75 9.50
C VAL A 60 -5.95 2.24 9.62
N THR A 61 -6.89 3.15 9.83
CA THR A 61 -8.31 2.79 10.00
C THR A 61 -9.18 3.38 8.90
N LEU A 62 -10.16 2.62 8.45
CA LEU A 62 -11.26 3.09 7.60
C LEU A 62 -12.57 2.87 8.36
N ASP A 63 -13.32 3.95 8.61
CA ASP A 63 -14.56 3.92 9.39
C ASP A 63 -14.43 3.17 10.75
N GLY A 64 -13.28 3.35 11.40
CA GLY A 64 -12.99 2.74 12.70
C GLY A 64 -12.51 1.28 12.65
N VAL A 65 -12.47 0.65 11.47
CA VAL A 65 -11.92 -0.71 11.27
C VAL A 65 -10.44 -0.62 10.87
N SER A 66 -9.58 -1.41 11.52
CA SER A 66 -8.16 -1.45 11.16
C SER A 66 -7.94 -2.18 9.83
N LEU A 67 -7.05 -1.62 9.01
CA LEU A 67 -6.58 -2.20 7.76
C LEU A 67 -5.25 -2.95 7.93
N VAL A 68 -4.55 -2.74 9.05
CA VAL A 68 -3.18 -3.20 9.29
C VAL A 68 -3.20 -4.29 10.35
N GLY A 69 -2.59 -5.44 10.06
CA GLY A 69 -2.45 -6.51 11.05
C GLY A 69 -3.71 -7.38 11.23
N CYS A 70 -4.69 -7.31 10.33
CA CYS A 70 -5.93 -8.07 10.42
C CYS A 70 -5.83 -9.41 9.68
N VAL A 71 -6.74 -10.33 10.01
CA VAL A 71 -6.91 -11.58 9.24
C VAL A 71 -7.40 -11.23 7.83
N PRO A 72 -6.69 -11.63 6.75
CA PRO A 72 -7.01 -11.18 5.39
C PRO A 72 -8.44 -11.49 4.93
N SER A 73 -8.97 -12.67 5.27
CA SER A 73 -10.33 -13.06 4.89
C SER A 73 -11.39 -12.21 5.57
N GLU A 74 -11.26 -11.96 6.87
CA GLU A 74 -12.21 -11.15 7.64
C GLU A 74 -12.22 -9.70 7.15
N LEU A 75 -11.04 -9.14 6.88
CA LEU A 75 -10.95 -7.78 6.35
C LEU A 75 -11.50 -7.69 4.92
N THR A 76 -11.29 -8.72 4.12
CA THR A 76 -11.78 -8.77 2.73
C THR A 76 -13.31 -8.81 2.70
N ASP A 77 -13.93 -9.64 3.54
CA ASP A 77 -15.40 -9.68 3.68
C ASP A 77 -15.93 -8.31 4.11
N TRP A 78 -15.30 -7.68 5.10
CA TRP A 78 -15.68 -6.34 5.54
C TRP A 78 -15.54 -5.27 4.44
N ILE A 79 -14.49 -5.33 3.61
CA ILE A 79 -14.31 -4.39 2.49
C ILE A 79 -15.40 -4.57 1.43
N CYS A 80 -15.79 -5.81 1.13
CA CYS A 80 -16.90 -6.07 0.22
C CYS A 80 -18.18 -5.39 0.74
N ASP A 81 -18.54 -5.63 2.00
CA ASP A 81 -19.73 -5.03 2.61
C ASP A 81 -19.65 -3.50 2.66
N HIS A 82 -18.48 -2.95 3.02
CA HIS A 82 -18.27 -1.51 3.12
C HIS A 82 -18.36 -0.83 1.75
N THR A 83 -17.72 -1.39 0.72
CA THR A 83 -17.75 -0.81 -0.64
C THR A 83 -19.15 -0.86 -1.25
N GLU A 84 -19.90 -1.94 -1.03
CA GLU A 84 -21.31 -2.03 -1.44
C GLU A 84 -22.15 -0.96 -0.72
N ALA A 85 -22.01 -0.83 0.60
CA ALA A 85 -22.77 0.14 1.39
C ALA A 85 -22.47 1.60 1.03
N GLN A 86 -21.22 1.91 0.66
CA GLN A 86 -20.77 3.26 0.30
C GLN A 86 -20.83 3.55 -1.21
N GLY A 87 -21.19 2.56 -2.04
CA GLY A 87 -21.23 2.70 -3.50
C GLY A 87 -19.85 2.94 -4.14
N LEU A 88 -18.80 2.38 -3.55
CA LEU A 88 -17.41 2.49 -4.04
C LEU A 88 -17.09 1.40 -5.06
N GLU A 89 -16.17 1.69 -5.98
CA GLU A 89 -15.73 0.74 -7.00
C GLU A 89 -14.71 -0.25 -6.42
N LEU A 90 -15.20 -1.46 -6.13
CA LEU A 90 -14.37 -2.62 -5.78
C LEU A 90 -13.88 -3.36 -7.02
N SER A 91 -12.61 -3.73 -7.00
CA SER A 91 -11.93 -4.54 -8.01
C SER A 91 -10.95 -5.50 -7.36
N TRP A 92 -10.36 -6.41 -8.15
CA TRP A 92 -9.45 -7.43 -7.65
C TRP A 92 -8.13 -7.42 -8.42
N THR A 93 -7.03 -7.57 -7.70
CA THR A 93 -5.71 -7.80 -8.29
C THR A 93 -5.58 -9.23 -8.84
N HIS A 94 -4.58 -9.50 -9.67
CA HIS A 94 -4.32 -10.87 -10.15
C HIS A 94 -4.05 -11.88 -9.03
N GLU A 95 -3.51 -11.42 -7.88
CA GLU A 95 -3.30 -12.24 -6.69
C GLU A 95 -4.54 -12.38 -5.78
N GLY A 96 -5.70 -11.85 -6.20
CA GLY A 96 -6.92 -11.94 -5.41
C GLY A 96 -7.02 -10.94 -4.25
N ASN A 97 -6.14 -9.93 -4.21
CA ASN A 97 -6.24 -8.83 -3.25
C ASN A 97 -7.35 -7.84 -3.64
N ALA A 98 -8.13 -7.36 -2.66
CA ALA A 98 -9.16 -6.35 -2.85
C ALA A 98 -8.53 -4.98 -3.19
N SER A 99 -9.15 -4.25 -4.11
CA SER A 99 -8.73 -2.93 -4.56
C SER A 99 -9.92 -1.98 -4.65
N VAL A 100 -9.88 -0.89 -3.88
CA VAL A 100 -10.93 0.13 -3.82
C VAL A 100 -10.44 1.38 -4.53
N ARG A 101 -10.91 1.59 -5.76
CA ARG A 101 -10.37 2.63 -6.65
C ARG A 101 -10.53 4.03 -6.07
N ASP A 102 -11.71 4.33 -5.55
CA ASP A 102 -12.05 5.64 -5.01
C ASP A 102 -11.16 6.06 -3.84
N LEU A 103 -10.60 5.08 -3.12
CA LEU A 103 -9.68 5.30 -2.01
C LEU A 103 -8.20 5.18 -2.41
N GLY A 104 -7.91 4.80 -3.65
CA GLY A 104 -6.56 4.45 -4.08
C GLY A 104 -5.98 3.29 -3.26
N LEU A 105 -6.82 2.41 -2.72
CA LEU A 105 -6.43 1.40 -1.74
C LEU A 105 -6.32 0.02 -2.39
N ILE A 106 -5.22 -0.68 -2.14
CA ILE A 106 -5.07 -2.12 -2.41
C ILE A 106 -4.74 -2.81 -1.09
N MET A 107 -5.53 -3.81 -0.72
CA MET A 107 -5.27 -4.60 0.49
C MET A 107 -4.31 -5.74 0.20
N ARG A 108 -3.03 -5.54 0.45
CA ARG A 108 -2.02 -6.59 0.36
C ARG A 108 -1.96 -7.40 1.66
N VAL A 109 -1.18 -8.47 1.59
CA VAL A 109 -0.88 -9.33 2.73
C VAL A 109 0.63 -9.44 2.91
N GLN A 110 1.05 -9.70 4.14
CA GLN A 110 2.45 -9.94 4.49
C GLN A 110 2.54 -11.07 5.50
N ARG A 111 3.55 -11.92 5.33
CA ARG A 111 3.84 -12.97 6.28
C ARG A 111 4.60 -12.40 7.48
N ALA A 112 4.05 -12.62 8.67
CA ALA A 112 4.62 -12.24 9.95
C ALA A 112 4.86 -13.51 10.78
N GLY A 113 6.02 -14.15 10.58
CA GLY A 113 6.31 -15.46 11.16
C GLY A 113 5.36 -16.54 10.62
N ASP A 114 4.57 -17.13 11.52
CA ASP A 114 3.64 -18.22 11.18
C ASP A 114 2.25 -17.74 10.74
N VAL A 115 1.99 -16.43 10.79
CA VAL A 115 0.71 -15.84 10.39
C VAL A 115 0.84 -14.98 9.13
N VAL A 116 -0.27 -14.76 8.45
CA VAL A 116 -0.39 -13.82 7.33
C VAL A 116 -1.35 -12.72 7.76
N LEU A 117 -0.91 -11.48 7.62
CA LEU A 117 -1.62 -10.30 8.09
C LEU A 117 -1.89 -9.33 6.94
N SER A 118 -2.97 -8.58 7.04
CA SER A 118 -3.31 -7.53 6.08
C SER A 118 -2.37 -6.32 6.20
N ARG A 119 -2.13 -5.66 5.07
CA ARG A 119 -1.48 -4.36 5.01
C ARG A 119 -2.01 -3.51 3.85
N PRO A 120 -2.30 -2.22 4.06
CA PRO A 120 -2.75 -1.34 3.01
C PRO A 120 -1.58 -0.86 2.15
N LEU A 121 -1.85 -0.78 0.86
CA LEU A 121 -1.05 -0.11 -0.14
C LEU A 121 -1.89 1.03 -0.72
N PHE A 122 -1.42 2.27 -0.59
CA PHE A 122 -2.09 3.46 -1.10
C PHE A 122 -1.39 3.93 -2.38
N MET A 123 -2.14 3.98 -3.47
CA MET A 123 -1.69 4.54 -4.75
C MET A 123 -2.32 5.90 -4.97
N ILE A 124 -1.53 6.83 -5.52
CA ILE A 124 -2.08 8.13 -5.92
C ILE A 124 -3.07 7.93 -7.07
N HIS A 125 -4.21 8.63 -7.02
CA HIS A 125 -5.39 8.41 -7.87
C HIS A 125 -5.10 8.30 -9.38
N GLU A 126 -4.21 9.12 -9.93
CA GLU A 126 -3.80 9.05 -11.35
C GLU A 126 -3.19 7.69 -11.74
N TRP A 127 -2.60 6.99 -10.76
CA TRP A 127 -2.07 5.64 -10.89
C TRP A 127 -3.10 4.57 -10.51
N ALA A 128 -4.01 4.83 -9.57
CA ALA A 128 -5.11 3.92 -9.23
C ALA A 128 -6.14 3.73 -10.36
N MET A 129 -6.14 4.60 -11.39
CA MET A 129 -6.99 4.45 -12.57
C MET A 129 -6.63 3.23 -13.43
N GLY A 130 -5.40 2.74 -13.30
CA GLY A 130 -5.01 1.47 -13.90
C GLY A 130 -4.99 0.34 -12.88
N VAL A 131 -5.46 -0.79 -13.37
CA VAL A 131 -5.35 -2.16 -12.87
C VAL A 131 -4.02 -2.41 -12.13
N TRP A 132 -4.00 -3.40 -11.21
CA TRP A 132 -2.88 -3.93 -10.40
C TRP A 132 -1.44 -3.90 -10.96
N GLU A 133 -1.23 -3.66 -12.25
CA GLU A 133 0.04 -3.37 -12.93
C GLU A 133 0.83 -2.17 -12.36
N HIS A 134 0.25 -1.40 -11.42
CA HIS A 134 0.91 -0.26 -10.77
C HIS A 134 1.40 -0.55 -9.37
N VAL A 135 1.17 -1.76 -8.88
CA VAL A 135 1.80 -2.21 -7.65
C VAL A 135 3.29 -2.40 -7.93
N PRO A 136 4.18 -1.81 -7.11
CA PRO A 136 5.61 -2.01 -7.25
C PRO A 136 5.97 -3.51 -7.20
N ASP A 137 6.87 -3.97 -8.07
CA ASP A 137 7.21 -5.40 -8.16
C ASP A 137 7.77 -5.99 -6.84
N THR A 138 8.39 -5.13 -6.02
CA THR A 138 8.91 -5.49 -4.71
C THR A 138 7.79 -5.89 -3.75
N GLU A 139 6.60 -5.32 -3.88
CA GLU A 139 5.45 -5.65 -3.05
C GLU A 139 4.89 -7.04 -3.37
N TRP A 140 5.14 -7.62 -4.55
CA TRP A 140 4.77 -9.02 -4.83
C TRP A 140 5.65 -10.04 -4.09
N ARG A 141 6.73 -9.61 -3.44
CA ARG A 141 7.68 -10.48 -2.74
C ARG A 141 7.57 -10.46 -1.21
N THR A 142 6.53 -9.83 -0.66
CA THR A 142 6.34 -9.70 0.80
C THR A 142 5.50 -10.82 1.43
N PHE A 143 5.10 -11.82 0.64
CA PHE A 143 4.47 -13.06 1.09
C PHE A 143 5.50 -14.12 1.49
#